data_AF-A0AAQ0S8R1-F1
#
_entry.id   AF-A0AAQ0S8R1-F1
#
_cell.length_a   1.000
_cell.length_b   1.000
_cell.length_c   1.000
_cell.angle_alpha   90.00
_cell.angle_beta   90.00
_cell.angle_gamma   90.00
#
_symmetry.space_group_name_H-M   'P 1'
#
loop_
_entity.id
_entity.type
_entity.pdbx_description
1 polymer ?
#
loop_
_entity_poly.entity_id
_entity_poly.type
_entity_poly.pdbx_seq_one_letter_code
_entity_poly.pdbx_strand_id
1 'polypeptide(L)'
;MLSKQWKYIMIVAVIVNLVSIKGFPMAIGAIYLPVLFKIIKLQINLSRGLVDQVNASTFVKGNQTGIIISVLCCMIVTVLLFKPLGEFYSNLDGFLGFLITISPVTMVIGAILLILTAIGIIQAAKEQFKNVNITK
;
A
#
# COMPACT_ATOMS: atom_id res chain seq x y z
N MET A 1 17.47 -0.61 2.24
CA MET A 1 17.27 -1.74 1.31
C MET A 1 15.83 -1.78 0.81
N LEU A 2 14.83 -1.84 1.71
CA LEU A 2 13.40 -1.72 1.35
C LEU A 2 13.04 -0.41 0.61
N SER A 3 13.66 0.71 0.98
CA SER A 3 13.46 2.01 0.31
C SER A 3 13.86 2.06 -1.17
N LYS A 4 14.70 1.14 -1.64
CA LYS A 4 15.11 1.04 -3.05
C LYS A 4 14.27 0.01 -3.83
N GLN A 5 13.81 -1.04 -3.15
CA GLN A 5 13.10 -2.15 -3.78
C GLN A 5 11.58 -2.14 -3.58
N TRP A 6 11.01 -1.13 -2.91
CA TRP A 6 9.57 -1.05 -2.63
C TRP A 6 8.68 -1.19 -3.87
N LYS A 7 9.14 -0.73 -5.05
CA LYS A 7 8.42 -0.90 -6.32
C LYS A 7 8.29 -2.37 -6.72
N TYR A 8 9.36 -3.14 -6.57
CA TYR A 8 9.35 -4.58 -6.88
C TYR A 8 8.51 -5.33 -5.85
N ILE A 9 8.65 -5.01 -4.57
CA ILE A 9 7.83 -5.61 -3.49
C ILE A 9 6.34 -5.33 -3.74
N MET A 10 6.00 -4.10 -4.14
CA MET A 10 4.63 -3.74 -4.51
C MET A 10 4.11 -4.56 -5.69
N ILE A 11 4.89 -4.69 -6.78
CA ILE A 11 4.47 -5.46 -7.95
C ILE A 11 4.19 -6.92 -7.54
N VAL A 12 5.08 -7.52 -6.76
CA VAL A 12 4.88 -8.87 -6.22
C VAL A 12 3.64 -8.92 -5.31
N ALA A 13 3.44 -7.92 -4.45
CA ALA A 13 2.25 -7.83 -3.60
C ALA A 13 0.96 -7.79 -4.41
N VAL A 14 0.93 -7.02 -5.51
CA VAL A 14 -0.23 -6.94 -6.40
C VAL A 14 -0.49 -8.29 -7.06
N ILE A 15 0.54 -8.91 -7.63
CA ILE A 15 0.39 -10.21 -8.32
C ILE A 15 -0.13 -11.27 -7.34
N VAL A 16 0.50 -11.41 -6.18
CA VAL A 16 0.12 -12.41 -5.18
C VAL A 16 -1.31 -12.19 -4.68
N ASN A 17 -1.70 -10.94 -4.42
CA ASN A 17 -3.06 -10.62 -3.97
C ASN A 17 -4.12 -10.80 -5.07
N LEU A 18 -3.78 -10.60 -6.35
CA LEU A 18 -4.67 -10.88 -7.47
C LEU A 18 -4.84 -12.37 -7.72
N VAL A 19 -3.74 -13.14 -7.66
CA VAL A 19 -3.77 -14.62 -7.75
C VAL A 19 -4.65 -15.21 -6.66
N SER A 20 -4.67 -14.59 -5.48
CA SER A 20 -5.53 -15.01 -4.39
C SER A 20 -7.03 -14.85 -4.67
N ILE A 21 -7.44 -14.06 -5.66
CA ILE A 21 -8.83 -13.64 -5.97
C ILE A 21 -9.51 -12.89 -4.81
N LYS A 22 -9.67 -13.52 -3.65
CA LYS A 22 -10.21 -12.93 -2.42
C LYS A 22 -9.34 -11.78 -1.89
N GLY A 23 -8.04 -11.78 -2.20
CA GLY A 23 -7.09 -10.73 -1.82
C GLY A 23 -7.17 -9.44 -2.65
N PHE A 24 -8.09 -9.33 -3.61
CA PHE A 24 -8.15 -8.19 -4.53
C PHE A 24 -8.18 -6.80 -3.85
N PRO A 25 -8.84 -6.56 -2.69
CA PRO A 25 -8.83 -5.23 -2.08
C PRO A 25 -7.44 -4.86 -1.55
N MET A 26 -6.64 -5.84 -1.10
CA MET A 26 -5.23 -5.64 -0.76
C MET A 26 -4.37 -5.34 -1.99
N ALA A 27 -4.66 -5.93 -3.15
CA ALA A 27 -3.98 -5.59 -4.40
C ALA A 27 -4.24 -4.13 -4.80
N ILE A 28 -5.49 -3.66 -4.71
CA ILE A 28 -5.86 -2.27 -4.96
C ILE A 28 -5.14 -1.35 -3.95
N GLY A 29 -5.13 -1.73 -2.67
CA GLY A 29 -4.39 -1.01 -1.63
C GLY A 29 -2.91 -0.84 -1.96
N ALA A 30 -2.26 -1.90 -2.44
CA ALA A 30 -0.84 -1.87 -2.83
C ALA A 30 -0.59 -0.88 -3.99
N ILE A 31 -1.48 -0.82 -4.98
CA ILE A 31 -1.41 0.11 -6.12
C ILE A 31 -1.63 1.57 -5.67
N TYR A 32 -2.45 1.78 -4.62
CA TYR A 32 -2.79 3.10 -4.13
C TYR A 32 -1.64 3.76 -3.33
N LEU A 33 -0.81 2.98 -2.62
CA LEU A 33 0.31 3.50 -1.81
C LEU A 33 1.29 4.44 -2.57
N PRO A 34 1.71 4.15 -3.83
CA PRO A 34 2.51 5.10 -4.64
C PRO A 34 1.82 6.44 -4.91
N VAL A 35 0.49 6.45 -5.02
CA VAL A 35 -0.27 7.67 -5.25
C VAL A 35 -0.16 8.57 -4.01
N LEU A 36 -0.26 8.00 -2.81
CA LEU A 36 -0.02 8.72 -1.57
C LEU A 36 1.36 9.37 -1.58
N PHE A 37 2.41 8.65 -2.01
CA PHE A 37 3.75 9.23 -2.12
C PHE A 37 3.81 10.46 -3.05
N LYS A 38 3.14 10.42 -4.20
CA LYS A 38 3.05 11.58 -5.10
C LYS A 38 2.33 12.75 -4.43
N ILE A 39 1.28 12.48 -3.66
CA ILE A 39 0.54 13.50 -2.90
C ILE A 39 1.45 14.15 -1.85
N ILE A 40 2.27 13.39 -1.11
CA ILE A 40 3.25 13.96 -0.16
C ILE A 40 4.22 14.90 -0.88
N LYS A 41 4.74 14.48 -2.04
CA LYS A 41 5.64 15.31 -2.84
C LYS A 41 4.95 16.59 -3.33
N LEU A 42 3.69 16.49 -3.75
CA LEU A 42 2.89 17.65 -4.16
C LEU A 42 2.66 18.61 -2.98
N GLN A 43 2.28 18.10 -1.81
CA GLN A 43 2.09 18.89 -0.60
C GLN A 43 3.36 19.66 -0.24
N ILE A 44 4.51 19.00 -0.23
CA ILE A 44 5.81 19.65 0.04
C ILE A 44 6.15 20.69 -1.02
N ASN A 45 5.91 20.41 -2.30
CA ASN A 45 6.18 21.34 -3.39
C ASN A 45 5.30 22.59 -3.34
N LEU A 46 4.02 22.45 -2.97
CA LEU A 46 3.11 23.58 -2.78
C LEU A 46 3.50 24.41 -1.55
N SER A 47 3.84 23.76 -0.44
CA SER A 47 4.28 24.47 0.77
C SER A 47 5.54 25.29 0.55
N ARG A 48 6.45 24.88 -0.34
CA ARG A 48 7.63 25.67 -0.74
C ARG A 48 7.28 27.06 -1.28
N GLY A 49 6.13 27.20 -1.92
CA GLY A 49 5.66 28.47 -2.47
C GLY A 49 4.90 29.35 -1.48
N LEU A 50 4.56 28.83 -0.29
CA LEU A 50 3.60 29.44 0.63
C LEU A 50 4.15 29.78 2.02
N VAL A 51 5.23 29.13 2.46
CA VAL A 51 5.82 29.33 3.80
C VAL A 51 7.34 29.38 3.75
N ASP A 52 7.94 30.25 4.58
CA ASP A 52 9.39 30.53 4.59
C ASP A 52 10.24 29.37 5.15
N GLN A 53 9.62 28.45 5.90
CA GLN A 53 10.25 27.22 6.37
C GLN A 53 9.35 26.00 6.16
N VAL A 54 9.80 25.05 5.33
CA VAL A 54 9.09 23.78 5.12
C VAL A 54 9.84 22.66 5.82
N ASN A 55 9.30 22.19 6.94
CA ASN A 55 9.79 20.97 7.59
C ASN A 55 9.18 19.73 6.92
N ALA A 56 9.88 19.20 5.91
CA ALA A 56 9.45 18.03 5.15
C ALA A 56 9.26 16.78 6.03
N SER A 57 9.97 16.68 7.17
CA SER A 57 9.80 15.59 8.13
C SER A 57 8.42 15.60 8.80
N THR A 58 7.83 16.78 9.05
CA THR A 58 6.47 16.90 9.59
C THR A 58 5.43 16.35 8.62
N PHE A 59 5.56 16.65 7.32
CA PHE A 59 4.67 16.12 6.28
C PHE A 59 4.80 14.60 6.11
N VAL A 60 6.02 14.07 6.19
CA VAL A 60 6.23 12.61 6.11
C VAL A 60 5.66 11.89 7.34
N LYS A 61 5.82 12.46 8.54
CA LYS A 61 5.21 11.90 9.77
C LYS A 61 3.68 11.94 9.73
N GLY A 62 3.08 13.04 9.28
CA GLY A 62 1.62 13.16 9.15
C GLY A 62 1.05 12.13 8.17
N ASN A 63 1.70 11.97 7.02
CA ASN A 63 1.26 11.01 6.00
C ASN A 63 1.56 9.54 6.37
N GLN A 64 2.55 9.28 7.24
CA GLN A 64 2.83 7.93 7.75
C GLN A 64 1.60 7.32 8.44
N THR A 65 0.90 8.09 9.26
CA THR A 65 -0.33 7.62 9.94
C THR A 65 -1.43 7.29 8.93
N GLY A 66 -1.64 8.13 7.92
CA GLY A 66 -2.61 7.89 6.86
C GLY A 66 -2.32 6.62 6.05
N ILE A 67 -1.04 6.37 5.74
CA ILE A 67 -0.60 5.13 5.07
C ILE A 67 -0.93 3.90 5.92
N ILE A 68 -0.65 3.93 7.23
CA ILE A 68 -0.92 2.81 8.13
C ILE A 68 -2.43 2.52 8.22
N ILE A 69 -3.25 3.57 8.37
CA ILE A 69 -4.71 3.45 8.42
C ILE A 69 -5.24 2.85 7.12
N SER A 70 -4.72 3.28 5.96
CA SER A 70 -5.13 2.74 4.65
C SER A 70 -4.81 1.25 4.52
N VAL A 71 -3.61 0.81 4.92
CA VAL A 71 -3.22 -0.61 4.87
C VAL A 71 -4.11 -1.45 5.77
N LEU A 72 -4.38 -0.98 6.99
CA LEU A 72 -5.28 -1.65 7.91
C LEU A 72 -6.71 -1.76 7.34
N CYS A 73 -7.19 -0.67 6.73
CA CYS A 73 -8.50 -0.64 6.07
C CYS A 73 -8.57 -1.68 4.93
N CYS A 74 -7.55 -1.76 4.06
CA CYS A 74 -7.52 -2.75 2.98
C CYS A 74 -7.57 -4.19 3.50
N MET A 75 -6.89 -4.50 4.61
CA MET A 75 -6.95 -5.82 5.22
C MET A 75 -8.34 -6.12 5.81
N ILE A 76 -8.94 -5.16 6.53
CA ILE A 76 -10.27 -5.33 7.13
C ILE A 76 -11.34 -5.51 6.04
N VAL A 77 -11.37 -4.64 5.03
CA VAL A 77 -12.32 -4.72 3.91
C VAL A 77 -12.20 -6.06 3.19
N THR A 78 -10.98 -6.57 3.02
CA THR A 78 -10.75 -7.90 2.42
C THR A 78 -11.49 -8.99 3.18
N VAL A 79 -11.35 -9.04 4.50
CA VAL A 79 -12.02 -10.05 5.33
C VAL A 79 -13.54 -9.84 5.33
N LEU A 80 -14.00 -8.59 5.44
CA LEU A 80 -15.44 -8.27 5.44
C LEU A 80 -16.13 -8.68 4.14
N LEU A 81 -15.43 -8.61 3.00
CA LEU A 81 -15.97 -8.97 1.70
C LEU A 81 -16.12 -10.48 1.48
N PHE A 82 -15.58 -11.34 2.35
CA PHE A 82 -15.76 -12.79 2.20
C PHE A 82 -17.20 -13.24 2.36
N LYS A 83 -17.96 -12.56 3.23
CA LYS A 83 -19.36 -12.90 3.47
C LYS A 83 -20.26 -12.55 2.27
N PRO A 84 -20.29 -11.30 1.77
CA PRO A 84 -21.14 -10.95 0.63
C PRO A 84 -20.70 -11.61 -0.69
N LEU A 85 -19.41 -11.94 -0.85
CA LEU A 85 -18.89 -12.60 -2.06
C LEU A 85 -18.80 -14.12 -1.93
N GLY A 86 -19.33 -14.70 -0.84
CA GLY A 86 -19.23 -16.14 -0.56
C GLY A 86 -19.79 -17.00 -1.68
N GLU A 87 -21.01 -16.71 -2.14
CA GLU A 87 -21.65 -17.42 -3.25
C GLU A 87 -20.92 -17.21 -4.58
N PHE A 88 -20.40 -16.01 -4.83
CA PHE A 88 -19.58 -15.75 -6.01
C PHE A 88 -18.33 -16.66 -5.99
N TYR A 89 -17.64 -16.75 -4.87
CA TYR A 89 -16.45 -17.59 -4.74
C TYR A 89 -16.74 -19.09 -4.81
N SER A 90 -17.90 -19.55 -4.32
CA SER A 90 -18.27 -20.97 -4.40
C SER A 90 -18.69 -21.41 -5.81
N ASN A 91 -19.09 -20.46 -6.65
CA ASN A 91 -19.45 -20.73 -8.05
C ASN A 91 -18.24 -20.72 -9.00
N LEU A 92 -17.03 -20.41 -8.51
CA LEU A 92 -15.81 -20.48 -9.30
C LEU A 92 -15.26 -21.91 -9.30
N ASP A 93 -15.19 -22.52 -10.49
CA ASP A 93 -14.69 -23.89 -10.68
C ASP A 93 -13.43 -23.93 -11.56
N GLY A 94 -12.84 -25.12 -11.72
CA GLY A 94 -11.65 -25.37 -12.51
C GLY A 94 -10.43 -24.60 -11.97
N PHE A 95 -9.73 -23.89 -12.86
CA PHE A 95 -8.55 -23.10 -12.48
C PHE A 95 -8.87 -22.00 -11.47
N LEU A 96 -10.03 -21.34 -11.57
CA LEU A 96 -10.44 -20.29 -10.64
C LEU A 96 -10.81 -20.89 -9.27
N GLY A 97 -11.47 -22.05 -9.26
CA GLY A 97 -11.73 -22.80 -8.03
C GLY A 97 -10.45 -23.19 -7.29
N PHE A 98 -9.43 -23.65 -8.02
CA PHE A 98 -8.10 -23.93 -7.45
C PHE A 98 -7.45 -22.69 -6.80
N LEU A 99 -7.53 -21.53 -7.45
CA LEU A 99 -7.04 -20.27 -6.90
C LEU A 99 -7.76 -19.87 -5.60
N ILE A 100 -9.08 -20.13 -5.52
CA ILE A 100 -9.87 -19.93 -4.29
C ILE A 100 -9.42 -20.87 -3.16
N THR A 101 -9.04 -22.11 -3.47
CA THR A 101 -8.54 -23.08 -2.47
C THR A 101 -7.21 -22.65 -1.86
N ILE A 102 -6.27 -22.13 -2.66
CA ILE A 102 -4.97 -21.65 -2.17
C ILE A 102 -5.05 -20.24 -1.56
N SER A 103 -6.19 -19.55 -1.75
CA SER A 103 -6.43 -18.18 -1.29
C SER A 103 -6.04 -17.92 0.17
N PRO A 104 -6.34 -18.78 1.17
CA PRO A 104 -5.99 -18.53 2.56
C PRO A 104 -4.48 -18.28 2.75
N VAL A 105 -3.66 -19.08 2.08
CA VAL A 105 -2.20 -18.98 2.16
C VAL A 105 -1.70 -17.75 1.39
N THR A 106 -2.18 -17.54 0.17
CA THR A 106 -1.76 -16.41 -0.67
C THR A 106 -2.18 -15.07 -0.09
N MET A 107 -3.30 -14.97 0.64
CA MET A 107 -3.70 -13.75 1.34
C MET A 107 -2.76 -13.40 2.48
N VAL A 108 -2.30 -14.38 3.26
CA VAL A 108 -1.36 -14.12 4.37
C VAL A 108 -0.04 -13.59 3.80
N ILE A 109 0.48 -14.23 2.75
CA ILE A 109 1.67 -13.76 2.04
C ILE A 109 1.43 -12.35 1.47
N GLY A 110 0.28 -12.15 0.83
CA GLY A 110 -0.13 -10.87 0.26
C GLY A 110 -0.26 -9.74 1.28
N ALA A 111 -0.75 -10.03 2.49
CA ALA A 111 -0.85 -9.08 3.60
C ALA A 111 0.54 -8.69 4.12
N ILE A 112 1.44 -9.66 4.28
CA ILE A 112 2.84 -9.40 4.67
C ILE A 112 3.51 -8.49 3.61
N LEU A 113 3.36 -8.83 2.33
CA LEU A 113 3.91 -8.04 1.23
C LEU A 113 3.33 -6.62 1.18
N LEU A 114 2.03 -6.44 1.47
CA LEU A 114 1.40 -5.12 1.56
C LEU A 114 2.01 -4.28 2.70
N ILE A 115 2.20 -4.86 3.88
CA ILE A 115 2.83 -4.19 5.02
C ILE A 115 4.28 -3.79 4.68
N LEU A 116 5.05 -4.72 4.09
CA LEU A 116 6.42 -4.44 3.66
C LEU A 116 6.48 -3.34 2.61
N THR A 117 5.51 -3.31 1.69
CA THR A 117 5.38 -2.24 0.68
C THR A 117 5.15 -0.89 1.36
N ALA A 118 4.22 -0.81 2.30
CA ALA A 118 3.92 0.43 3.02
C ALA A 118 5.14 0.93 3.82
N ILE A 119 5.83 0.04 4.53
CA ILE A 119 7.07 0.36 5.24
C ILE A 119 8.15 0.85 4.26
N GLY A 120 8.32 0.17 3.13
CA GLY A 120 9.29 0.54 2.09
C GLY A 120 9.03 1.93 1.52
N ILE A 121 7.76 2.28 1.28
CA ILE A 121 7.35 3.61 0.79
C ILE A 121 7.58 4.69 1.85
N ILE A 122 7.25 4.44 3.12
CA ILE A 122 7.55 5.37 4.22
C ILE A 122 9.06 5.62 4.34
N GLN A 123 9.86 4.55 4.26
CA GLN A 123 11.33 4.69 4.29
C GLN A 123 11.85 5.46 3.07
N ALA A 124 11.34 5.18 1.88
CA ALA A 124 11.71 5.92 0.66
C ALA A 124 11.34 7.40 0.77
N ALA A 125 10.19 7.73 1.38
CA ALA A 125 9.80 9.12 1.63
C ALA A 125 10.73 9.79 2.63
N LYS A 126 11.03 9.13 3.75
CA LYS A 126 11.98 9.64 4.74
C LYS A 126 13.35 9.89 4.11
N GLU A 127 13.87 8.97 3.30
CA GLU A 127 15.15 9.15 2.61
C GLU A 127 15.12 10.29 1.59
N GLN A 128 14.08 10.38 0.76
CA GLN A 128 13.96 11.43 -0.25
C GLN A 128 13.86 12.84 0.37
N PHE A 129 13.24 12.96 1.54
CA PHE A 129 13.01 14.24 2.21
C PHE A 129 13.96 14.51 3.39
N LYS A 130 14.90 13.61 3.70
CA LYS A 130 15.81 13.70 4.85
C LYS A 130 16.68 14.95 4.85
N ASN A 131 17.11 15.38 3.66
CA ASN A 131 18.04 16.51 3.48
C ASN A 131 17.33 17.77 2.97
N VAL A 132 16.01 17.81 3.04
CA VAL A 132 15.22 18.95 2.57
C VAL A 132 15.01 19.91 3.76
N ASN A 133 16.06 20.67 4.09
CA ASN A 133 15.93 21.90 4.88
C ASN A 133 15.68 23.03 3.88
N ILE A 134 14.47 23.56 3.90
CA ILE A 134 14.09 24.67 3.02
C ILE A 134 14.00 25.91 3.90
N THR A 135 15.10 26.65 3.93
CA THR A 135 15.15 28.02 4.41
C THR A 135 15.03 28.91 3.18
N LYS A 136 14.06 29.82 3.19
CA LYS A 136 14.00 30.92 2.24
C LYS A 136 15.09 31.95 2.55
#